data_AF-A0A495KQP8-F1
#
_entry.id   AF-A0A495KQP8-F1
#
_cell.length_a   1.000
_cell.length_b   1.000
_cell.length_c   1.000
_cell.angle_alpha   90.00
_cell.angle_beta   90.00
_cell.angle_gamma   90.00
#
_symmetry.space_group_name_H-M   'P 1'
#
loop_
_entity.id
_entity.type
_entity.pdbx_description
1 polymer ?
#
loop_
_entity_poly.entity_id
_entity_poly.type
_entity_poly.pdbx_seq_one_letter_code
_entity_poly.pdbx_strand_id
1 'polypeptide(L)' 'MIPSSTRVCIYPKDVQRIMGKEYAQARLYLLKIKKHLNKEPHQLISIEEFCEYTGLKIEHVVRCIVG' A
#
# COMPACT_ATOMS: atom_id res chain seq x y z
N MET A 1 -14.49 -1.46 9.29
CA MET A 1 -15.25 -1.24 8.05
C MET A 1 -14.43 -0.32 7.17
N ILE A 2 -14.08 -0.75 5.95
CA ILE A 2 -13.45 0.13 4.95
C ILE A 2 -14.57 1.03 4.39
N PRO A 3 -14.38 2.36 4.31
CA PRO A 3 -15.39 3.25 3.74
C PRO A 3 -15.73 2.84 2.31
N SER A 4 -17.02 2.90 1.95
CA SER A 4 -17.55 2.43 0.65
C SER A 4 -16.95 3.11 -0.60
N SER A 5 -16.11 4.13 -0.43
CA SER A 5 -15.45 4.89 -1.52
C SER A 5 -13.92 4.80 -1.49
N THR A 6 -13.32 3.96 -0.65
CA THR A 6 -11.86 3.78 -0.60
C THR A 6 -11.41 2.78 -1.66
N ARG A 7 -10.35 3.11 -2.40
CA ARG A 7 -9.73 2.19 -3.37
C ARG A 7 -9.25 0.92 -2.65
N VAL A 8 -9.40 -0.24 -3.29
CA VAL A 8 -8.95 -1.53 -2.72
C VAL A 8 -7.43 -1.69 -2.80
N CYS A 9 -6.81 -1.13 -3.84
CA CYS A 9 -5.38 -1.25 -4.10
C CYS A 9 -4.59 -0.04 -3.59
N ILE A 10 -3.33 -0.28 -3.24
CA ILE A 10 -2.39 0.75 -2.79
C ILE A 10 -1.42 1.14 -3.91
N TYR A 11 -1.14 2.44 -4.05
CA TYR A 11 -0.22 2.97 -5.06
C TYR A 11 1.03 3.60 -4.45
N PRO A 12 2.11 3.81 -5.23
CA PRO A 12 3.33 4.42 -4.72
C PRO A 12 3.11 5.79 -4.06
N LYS A 13 2.16 6.62 -4.54
CA LYS A 13 1.82 7.91 -3.88
C LYS A 13 1.21 7.73 -2.50
N ASP A 14 0.42 6.68 -2.29
CA ASP A 14 -0.17 6.36 -0.99
C ASP A 14 0.95 5.94 -0.03
N VAL A 15 1.80 5.01 -0.46
CA VAL A 15 2.96 4.54 0.32
C VAL A 15 3.92 5.68 0.64
N GLN A 16 4.12 6.61 -0.30
CA GLN A 16 4.92 7.82 -0.08
C GLN A 16 4.39 8.63 1.10
N ARG A 17 3.07 8.89 1.15
CA ARG A 17 2.41 9.62 2.24
C ARG A 17 2.44 8.85 3.55
N ILE A 18 2.15 7.55 3.51
CA ILE A 18 2.10 6.69 4.70
C ILE A 18 3.48 6.59 5.37
N MET A 19 4.54 6.44 4.58
CA MET A 19 5.90 6.21 5.11
C MET A 19 6.74 7.48 5.24
N GLY A 20 6.28 8.62 4.71
CA GLY A 20 7.06 9.86 4.65
C GLY A 20 8.36 9.72 3.85
N LYS A 21 8.34 8.92 2.78
CA LYS A 21 9.50 8.63 1.92
C LYS A 21 9.39 9.34 0.58
N GLU A 22 10.46 9.34 -0.21
CA GLU A 22 10.38 9.79 -1.59
C GLU A 22 9.63 8.79 -2.47
N TYR A 23 9.04 9.27 -3.58
CA TYR A 23 8.26 8.44 -4.51
C TYR A 23 9.01 7.20 -5.01
N ALA A 24 10.30 7.37 -5.35
CA ALA A 24 11.14 6.27 -5.82
C ALA A 24 11.31 5.17 -4.77
N GLN A 25 11.52 5.56 -3.51
CA GLN A 25 11.63 4.63 -2.39
C GLN A 25 10.31 3.91 -2.13
N ALA A 26 9.18 4.62 -2.20
CA ALA A 26 7.85 4.04 -2.07
C ALA A 26 7.56 2.99 -3.16
N ARG A 27 7.95 3.27 -4.42
CA ARG A 27 7.84 2.31 -5.52
C ARG A 27 8.70 1.07 -5.29
N LEU A 28 9.96 1.24 -4.89
CA LEU A 28 10.86 0.12 -4.57
C LEU A 28 10.31 -0.73 -3.41
N TYR A 29 9.69 -0.10 -2.41
CA TYR A 29 9.08 -0.80 -1.30
C TYR A 29 7.90 -1.67 -1.75
N LEU A 30 7.01 -1.16 -2.60
CA LEU A 30 5.94 -1.97 -3.18
C LEU A 30 6.46 -3.15 -4.00
N LEU A 31 7.57 -2.99 -4.74
CA LEU A 31 8.19 -4.11 -5.45
C LEU A 31 8.72 -5.19 -4.49
N LYS A 32 9.27 -4.79 -3.34
CA LYS A 32 9.69 -5.74 -2.28
C LYS A 32 8.49 -6.51 -1.73
N ILE A 33 7.36 -5.84 -1.50
CA ILE A 33 6.12 -6.48 -1.04
C ILE A 33 5.61 -7.47 -2.11
N LYS A 34 5.54 -7.05 -3.39
CA LYS A 34 5.13 -7.97 -4.48
C LYS A 34 6.01 -9.21 -4.53
N LYS A 35 7.33 -9.04 -4.41
CA LYS A 35 8.28 -10.15 -4.39
C LYS A 35 8.06 -11.06 -3.18
N HIS A 36 7.82 -10.50 -2.00
CA HIS A 36 7.54 -11.28 -0.79
C HIS A 36 6.26 -12.11 -0.92
N LEU A 37 5.22 -11.55 -1.53
CA LEU A 37 3.94 -12.22 -1.78
C LEU A 37 3.94 -13.11 -3.03
N ASN A 38 5.10 -13.29 -3.69
CA ASN A 38 5.23 -14.02 -4.96
C ASN A 38 4.21 -13.59 -6.04
N LYS A 39 3.94 -12.28 -6.13
CA LYS A 39 3.00 -11.72 -7.09
C LYS A 39 3.63 -11.53 -8.46
N GLU A 40 2.83 -11.82 -9.48
CA GLU A 40 3.16 -11.52 -10.87
C GLU A 40 3.22 -10.00 -11.14
N PRO A 41 3.96 -9.54 -12.16
CA PRO A 41 4.15 -8.11 -12.43
C PRO A 41 2.84 -7.31 -12.56
N HIS A 42 1.82 -7.93 -13.16
CA HIS A 42 0.50 -7.35 -13.40
C HIS A 42 -0.40 -7.34 -12.14
N GLN A 43 -0.11 -8.17 -11.13
CA GLN A 43 -0.92 -8.24 -9.92
C GLN A 43 -0.66 -7.01 -9.03
N LEU A 44 -1.73 -6.44 -8.48
CA LEU A 44 -1.68 -5.28 -7.59
C LEU A 44 -1.51 -5.71 -6.13
N ILE A 45 -1.17 -4.76 -5.27
CA ILE A 45 -1.15 -4.96 -3.82
C ILE A 45 -2.40 -4.31 -3.24
N SER A 46 -3.19 -5.05 -2.47
CA SER A 46 -4.32 -4.50 -1.74
C SER A 46 -3.86 -3.73 -0.50
N ILE A 47 -4.71 -2.85 0.02
CA ILE A 47 -4.46 -2.18 1.31
C ILE A 47 -4.26 -3.21 2.41
N GLU A 48 -5.03 -4.30 2.39
CA GLU A 48 -4.93 -5.38 3.39
C GLU A 48 -3.59 -6.09 3.33
N GLU A 49 -3.12 -6.46 2.14
CA GLU A 49 -1.81 -7.10 1.94
C GLU A 49 -0.66 -6.19 2.38
N PHE A 50 -0.79 -4.89 2.11
CA PHE A 50 0.16 -3.90 2.61
C PHE A 50 0.15 -3.82 4.14
N CYS A 51 -1.02 -3.81 4.76
CA CYS A 51 -1.14 -3.78 6.22
C CYS A 51 -0.58 -5.05 6.86
N GLU A 52 -0.86 -6.23 6.29
CA GLU A 52 -0.34 -7.51 6.74
C GLU A 52 1.19 -7.55 6.68
N TYR A 53 1.77 -7.11 5.57
CA TYR A 53 3.23 -7.07 5.41
C TYR A 53 3.91 -6.06 6.34
N THR A 54 3.32 -4.88 6.52
CA THR A 54 3.95 -3.78 7.28
C THR A 54 3.64 -3.81 8.77
N GLY A 55 2.62 -4.58 9.20
CA GLY A 55 2.09 -4.57 10.55
C GLY A 55 1.31 -3.29 10.91
N LEU A 56 1.05 -2.41 9.94
CA LEU A 56 0.28 -1.19 10.16
C LEU A 56 -1.21 -1.51 10.27
N LYS A 57 -1.90 -0.85 11.20
CA LYS A 57 -3.36 -0.97 11.29
C LYS A 57 -4.01 -0.31 10.08
N ILE A 58 -4.99 -1.01 9.50
CA ILE A 58 -5.75 -0.54 8.33
C ILE A 58 -6.36 0.85 8.54
N GLU A 59 -6.82 1.15 9.75
CA GLU A 59 -7.40 2.45 10.11
C GLU A 59 -6.41 3.61 9.97
N HIS A 60 -5.13 3.39 10.24
CA HIS A 60 -4.09 4.41 10.06
C HIS A 60 -3.74 4.57 8.58
N VAL A 61 -3.64 3.47 7.85
CA VAL A 61 -3.31 3.47 6.42
C VAL A 61 -4.39 4.18 5.61
N VAL A 62 -5.66 3.84 5.83
CA VAL A 62 -6.80 4.43 5.10
C VAL A 62 -6.91 5.94 5.33
N ARG A 63 -6.59 6.45 6.52
CA ARG A 63 -6.59 7.91 6.81
C ARG A 63 -5.59 8.70 5.97
N CYS A 64 -4.51 8.05 5.54
CA CYS A 64 -3.45 8.68 4.74
C CYS A 64 -3.74 8.63 3.22
N ILE A 65 -4.70 7.80 2.81
CA ILE A 65 -5.10 7.66 1.41
C ILE A 65 -6.15 8.73 1.11
N VAL A 66 -5.72 9.77 0.40
CA VAL A 66 -6.60 10.84 -0.07
C VAL A 66 -6.84 10.63 -1.56
N GLY A 67 -8.12 10.58 -1.94
CA GLY A 67 -8.60 10.51 -3.33
C GLY A 67 -8.18 11.72 -4.14
#